data_AF-A0A8S9HPF5-F1
#
_entry.id   AF-A0A8S9HPF5-F1
#
_cell.length_a   1.000
_cell.length_b   1.000
_cell.length_c   1.000
_cell.angle_alpha   90.00
_cell.angle_beta   90.00
_cell.angle_gamma   90.00
#
_symmetry.space_group_name_H-M   'P 1'
#
loop_
_entity.id
_entity.type
_entity.pdbx_description
1 polymer ?
#
loop_
_entity_poly.entity_id
_entity_poly.type
_entity_poly.pdbx_seq_one_letter_code
_entity_poly.pdbx_strand_id
1 'polypeptide(L)'
;MLCIRSGLQHRKNSWQDGVTGTSCPIPPGTNYTYHFQPKDQIGSYFYYPSTALHRFSGGFGGLRVNSRLLIPVPYADPEDDYTVLINDWYTKSHTALKTFLDSGRTLGSPDGVLINGKSGKVGGPNVPLFTMKPGKTYKYRICNVGFKSTLNFRIQGHKMKLVEMEGSHVLQNDYDSLDVHVGQCFAVLVTADQTAKNYYMVASTRFLKKEVSTVGVMSYEGSNVQASSELPKAPVGWACGYVITSLILLLKSKLPNVHYLATDTNPIAARVTTETLEAHGVKAEIICTDIASCLEERLAGSVDVMVVNPPYVPTPEYEVGMEGIASSWAGGENGRSVIDRMLPVVDRLLSEKGWFYLVTLTSNYPSEICLMMRKRGFAWRILVQRSTEEENLVILKFWRDGDEESLEKETSTASLVSEFSRSLTSFMEKQRRERQMTDQGLEGSNPVDLAEHPSGIVPTLQNIVSTVNLDCKLDLKAIALQARNAEYNPKRFAAVIMRIREPKTTALIFASGKMVCTGAKSEYFSKMAARKVAFVLLTYLHYIMLC
;
A
#
# COMPACT_ATOMS: atom_id res chain seq x y z
N MET A 1 -8.24 2.71 29.09
CA MET A 1 -8.41 1.47 28.30
C MET A 1 -7.27 1.36 27.31
N LEU A 2 -6.62 0.20 27.17
CA LEU A 2 -5.51 0.02 26.24
C LEU A 2 -6.05 -0.45 24.89
N CYS A 3 -5.86 0.34 23.84
CA CYS A 3 -6.10 -0.10 22.48
C CYS A 3 -4.84 -0.75 21.93
N ILE A 4 -5.02 -1.94 21.36
CA ILE A 4 -3.95 -2.79 20.80
C ILE A 4 -3.95 -2.69 19.26
N ARG A 5 -4.87 -1.90 18.68
CA ARG A 5 -5.28 -1.89 17.27
C ARG A 5 -4.55 -0.92 16.37
N SER A 6 -3.32 -0.46 16.64
CA SER A 6 -2.59 0.14 15.51
C SER A 6 -2.11 -0.98 14.59
N GLY A 7 -3.04 -1.57 13.82
CA GLY A 7 -2.82 -2.60 12.79
C GLY A 7 -3.27 -4.03 13.10
N LEU A 8 -3.53 -4.42 14.37
CA LEU A 8 -3.99 -5.79 14.69
C LEU A 8 -5.51 -5.97 14.47
N GLN A 9 -5.90 -7.05 13.80
CA GLN A 9 -7.25 -7.28 13.27
C GLN A 9 -8.24 -7.88 14.28
N HIS A 10 -7.79 -8.36 15.45
CA HIS A 10 -8.66 -8.95 16.50
C HIS A 10 -9.78 -9.87 15.99
N ARG A 11 -9.46 -10.75 15.01
CA ARG A 11 -10.47 -11.55 14.29
C ARG A 11 -11.33 -12.40 15.25
N LYS A 12 -12.62 -12.08 15.33
CA LYS A 12 -13.65 -12.68 16.22
C LYS A 12 -13.53 -12.34 17.71
N ASN A 13 -12.70 -11.36 18.08
CA ASN A 13 -12.46 -10.91 19.45
C ASN A 13 -12.58 -9.37 19.56
N SER A 14 -13.62 -8.77 18.98
CA SER A 14 -13.76 -7.31 18.91
C SER A 14 -13.85 -6.63 20.29
N TRP A 15 -14.33 -7.31 21.32
CA TRP A 15 -14.35 -6.80 22.70
C TRP A 15 -12.96 -6.63 23.33
N GLN A 16 -11.92 -7.19 22.69
CA GLN A 16 -10.51 -7.08 23.11
C GLN A 16 -9.78 -5.92 22.44
N ASP A 17 -10.48 -5.18 21.56
CA ASP A 17 -9.90 -4.07 20.77
C ASP A 17 -9.49 -2.87 21.64
N GLY A 18 -10.19 -2.72 22.78
CA GLY A 18 -9.91 -1.68 23.75
C GLY A 18 -10.26 -0.27 23.27
N VAL A 19 -11.18 -0.15 22.30
CA VAL A 19 -11.75 1.13 21.84
C VAL A 19 -13.13 1.32 22.47
N THR A 20 -13.41 2.53 22.96
CA THR A 20 -14.72 2.90 23.52
C THR A 20 -15.83 2.56 22.52
N GLY A 21 -16.84 1.82 22.95
CA GLY A 21 -17.93 1.33 22.11
C GLY A 21 -17.87 -0.18 21.86
N THR A 22 -16.67 -0.75 21.73
CA THR A 22 -16.50 -2.23 21.77
C THR A 22 -16.46 -2.77 23.20
N SER A 23 -16.06 -1.92 24.13
CA SER A 23 -15.82 -2.26 25.52
C SER A 23 -15.86 -0.99 26.39
N CYS A 24 -16.25 -1.14 27.66
CA CYS A 24 -16.33 -0.01 28.60
C CYS A 24 -14.94 0.35 29.16
N PRO A 25 -14.66 1.64 29.45
CA PRO A 25 -13.41 2.03 30.10
C PRO A 25 -13.18 1.29 31.42
N ILE A 26 -11.95 0.84 31.65
CA ILE A 26 -11.51 0.19 32.90
C ILE A 26 -11.55 1.24 34.03
N PRO A 27 -12.39 1.08 35.07
CA PRO A 27 -12.47 2.03 36.17
C PRO A 27 -11.17 2.13 36.99
N PRO A 28 -10.88 3.29 37.62
CA PRO A 28 -9.76 3.42 38.55
C PRO A 28 -9.80 2.34 39.64
N GLY A 29 -8.65 1.76 39.97
CA GLY A 29 -8.53 0.71 40.99
C GLY A 29 -8.97 -0.69 40.54
N THR A 30 -9.38 -0.87 39.28
CA THR A 30 -9.77 -2.18 38.73
C THR A 30 -8.77 -2.68 37.70
N ASN A 31 -8.92 -3.95 37.28
CA ASN A 31 -8.09 -4.57 36.26
C ASN A 31 -8.95 -5.15 35.12
N TYR A 32 -8.31 -5.34 33.97
CA TYR A 32 -8.87 -6.05 32.84
C TYR A 32 -7.74 -6.80 32.13
N THR A 33 -8.00 -8.05 31.76
CA THR A 33 -7.03 -8.88 31.06
C THR A 33 -7.37 -8.93 29.58
N TYR A 34 -6.47 -8.45 28.74
CA TYR A 34 -6.62 -8.55 27.29
C TYR A 34 -6.18 -9.93 26.80
N HIS A 35 -7.07 -10.65 26.13
CA HIS A 35 -6.81 -11.96 25.52
C HIS A 35 -6.98 -11.89 24.01
N PHE A 36 -5.87 -11.84 23.29
CA PHE A 36 -5.88 -11.81 21.83
C PHE A 36 -4.77 -12.68 21.25
N GLN A 37 -4.95 -13.04 19.98
CA GLN A 37 -3.95 -13.77 19.20
C GLN A 37 -3.78 -13.04 17.86
N PRO A 38 -2.56 -12.62 17.50
CA PRO A 38 -2.30 -11.94 16.22
C PRO A 38 -2.49 -12.86 15.00
N LYS A 39 -2.65 -14.17 15.22
CA LYS A 39 -2.90 -15.20 14.20
C LYS A 39 -1.82 -15.23 13.11
N ASP A 40 -2.16 -14.75 11.92
CA ASP A 40 -1.37 -14.73 10.69
C ASP A 40 -0.66 -13.38 10.46
N GLN A 41 -0.95 -12.37 11.28
CA GLN A 41 -0.32 -11.07 11.16
C GLN A 41 1.13 -11.11 11.66
N ILE A 42 2.04 -10.52 10.90
CA ILE A 42 3.46 -10.38 11.22
C ILE A 42 3.81 -8.91 11.01
N GLY A 43 4.60 -8.31 11.89
CA GLY A 43 5.18 -7.00 11.66
C GLY A 43 5.14 -6.07 12.85
N SER A 44 5.10 -4.79 12.55
CA SER A 44 5.32 -3.69 13.48
C SER A 44 4.00 -2.98 13.77
N TYR A 45 3.63 -2.97 15.04
CA TYR A 45 2.41 -2.37 15.56
C TYR A 45 2.77 -1.55 16.80
N PHE A 46 1.76 -0.91 17.39
CA PHE A 46 1.89 -0.28 18.70
C PHE A 46 0.56 -0.25 19.43
N TYR A 47 0.62 -0.13 20.75
CA TYR A 47 -0.54 0.03 21.62
C TYR A 47 -0.55 1.41 22.26
N TYR A 48 -1.74 1.88 22.63
CA TYR A 48 -1.93 3.17 23.31
C TYR A 48 -3.29 3.23 24.02
N PRO A 49 -3.50 4.08 25.05
CA PRO A 49 -4.81 4.31 25.60
C PRO A 49 -5.74 5.03 24.61
N SER A 50 -6.87 4.41 24.27
CA SER A 50 -7.88 4.98 23.36
C SER A 50 -8.83 5.98 24.00
N THR A 51 -8.85 6.04 25.33
CA THR A 51 -9.79 6.86 26.09
C THR A 51 -9.28 8.30 26.22
N ALA A 52 -10.14 9.26 25.88
CA ALA A 52 -9.85 10.70 25.92
C ALA A 52 -8.55 11.03 25.17
N LEU A 53 -7.74 11.95 25.71
CA LEU A 53 -6.42 12.28 25.20
C LEU A 53 -5.30 11.61 26.00
N HIS A 54 -5.54 10.49 26.69
CA HIS A 54 -4.54 9.88 27.58
C HIS A 54 -3.26 9.47 26.85
N ARG A 55 -3.33 9.11 25.56
CA ARG A 55 -2.15 8.86 24.74
C ARG A 55 -1.20 10.08 24.72
N PHE A 56 -1.69 11.32 24.77
CA PHE A 56 -0.87 12.55 24.83
C PHE A 56 0.02 12.61 26.08
N SER A 57 -0.34 11.89 27.13
CA SER A 57 0.46 11.78 28.36
C SER A 57 1.60 10.78 28.24
N GLY A 58 1.88 10.23 27.04
CA GLY A 58 2.97 9.28 26.81
C GLY A 58 2.57 7.81 26.99
N GLY A 59 1.27 7.51 27.12
CA GLY A 59 0.79 6.13 27.18
C GLY A 59 0.86 5.49 25.80
N PHE A 60 1.98 4.89 25.43
CA PHE A 60 2.08 4.08 24.22
C PHE A 60 3.34 3.21 24.27
N GLY A 61 3.37 2.16 23.46
CA GLY A 61 4.53 1.29 23.33
C GLY A 61 4.51 0.49 22.05
N GLY A 62 5.70 0.11 21.57
CA GLY A 62 5.81 -0.72 20.38
C GLY A 62 5.34 -2.15 20.66
N LEU A 63 4.70 -2.75 19.67
CA LEU A 63 4.25 -4.13 19.67
C LEU A 63 4.78 -4.80 18.40
N ARG A 64 5.54 -5.87 18.55
CA ARG A 64 6.12 -6.59 17.41
C ARG A 64 5.52 -7.98 17.35
N VAL A 65 5.09 -8.38 16.16
CA VAL A 65 4.75 -9.77 15.88
C VAL A 65 5.80 -10.32 14.93
N ASN A 66 6.69 -11.16 15.46
CA ASN A 66 7.77 -11.72 14.67
C ASN A 66 7.28 -12.87 13.79
N SER A 67 7.96 -13.08 12.67
CA SER A 67 7.77 -14.29 11.87
C SER A 67 8.09 -15.52 12.71
N ARG A 68 7.41 -16.63 12.44
CA ARG A 68 7.77 -17.91 13.05
C ARG A 68 9.07 -18.39 12.41
N LEU A 69 9.92 -19.08 13.17
CA LEU A 69 11.25 -19.56 12.72
C LEU A 69 11.24 -20.31 11.37
N LEU A 70 10.14 -20.98 11.03
CA LEU A 70 10.01 -21.76 9.79
C LEU A 70 9.31 -21.00 8.63
N ILE A 71 8.93 -19.75 8.84
CA ILE A 71 8.33 -18.90 7.81
C ILE A 71 9.42 -17.96 7.29
N PRO A 72 9.97 -18.22 6.09
CA PRO A 72 11.04 -17.40 5.54
C PRO A 72 10.54 -15.97 5.31
N VAL A 73 11.37 -15.00 5.66
CA VAL A 73 11.19 -13.60 5.29
C VAL A 73 12.09 -13.27 4.10
N PRO A 74 11.71 -12.34 3.21
CA PRO A 74 12.42 -12.12 1.94
C PRO A 74 13.72 -11.32 2.10
N TYR A 75 14.43 -11.47 3.21
CA TYR A 75 15.69 -10.79 3.51
C TYR A 75 16.49 -11.60 4.53
N ALA A 76 17.81 -11.43 4.53
CA ALA A 76 18.68 -12.07 5.51
C ALA A 76 18.37 -11.59 6.95
N ASP A 77 18.66 -12.46 7.91
CA ASP A 77 18.45 -12.13 9.33
C ASP A 77 19.31 -10.92 9.73
N PRO A 78 18.71 -9.87 10.33
CA PRO A 78 19.45 -8.75 10.85
C PRO A 78 20.20 -9.16 12.13
N GLU A 79 21.30 -8.46 12.43
CA GLU A 79 22.06 -8.61 13.67
C GLU A 79 21.21 -8.27 14.91
N ASP A 80 20.31 -7.28 14.79
CA ASP A 80 19.34 -6.94 15.83
C ASP A 80 18.10 -6.25 15.24
N ASP A 81 17.02 -6.20 16.01
CA ASP A 81 15.72 -5.63 15.66
C ASP A 81 15.31 -4.58 16.71
N TYR A 82 15.09 -3.34 16.27
CA TYR A 82 14.83 -2.18 17.14
C TYR A 82 13.48 -1.53 16.88
N THR A 83 12.82 -1.06 17.95
CA THR A 83 11.62 -0.21 17.88
C THR A 83 12.05 1.24 17.91
N VAL A 84 11.55 2.02 16.96
CA VAL A 84 11.73 3.46 16.90
C VAL A 84 10.35 4.11 16.91
N LEU A 85 9.94 4.62 18.07
CA LEU A 85 8.70 5.37 18.21
C LEU A 85 9.01 6.86 17.99
N ILE A 86 8.38 7.46 16.99
CA ILE A 86 8.48 8.90 16.72
C ILE A 86 7.13 9.57 16.99
N ASN A 87 7.14 10.75 17.58
CA ASN A 87 5.91 11.48 17.86
C ASN A 87 6.12 12.98 17.96
N ASP A 88 5.06 13.74 17.68
CA ASP A 88 4.97 15.14 18.07
C ASP A 88 4.63 15.28 19.57
N TRP A 89 5.09 16.36 20.19
CA TRP A 89 4.98 16.61 21.62
C TRP A 89 4.43 17.99 21.92
N TYR A 90 3.63 18.07 22.97
CA TYR A 90 3.01 19.30 23.46
C TYR A 90 3.32 19.46 24.96
N THR A 91 3.70 20.66 25.36
CA THR A 91 3.96 21.04 26.76
C THR A 91 2.69 21.14 27.58
N LYS A 92 1.55 21.40 26.93
CA LYS A 92 0.24 21.48 27.57
C LYS A 92 -0.24 20.09 27.98
N SER A 93 -0.89 20.01 29.13
CA SER A 93 -1.49 18.76 29.61
C SER A 93 -2.57 18.25 28.65
N HIS A 94 -2.74 16.93 28.61
CA HIS A 94 -3.83 16.29 27.85
C HIS A 94 -5.23 16.83 28.22
N THR A 95 -5.46 17.25 29.46
CA THR A 95 -6.71 17.91 29.88
C THR A 95 -6.88 19.28 29.24
N ALA A 96 -5.83 20.10 29.21
CA ALA A 96 -5.87 21.42 28.57
C ALA A 96 -6.05 21.30 27.06
N LEU A 97 -5.34 20.37 26.41
CA LEU A 97 -5.50 20.08 24.98
C LEU A 97 -6.92 19.61 24.64
N LYS A 98 -7.54 18.82 25.53
CA LYS A 98 -8.94 18.42 25.38
C LYS A 98 -9.85 19.63 25.45
N THR A 99 -9.68 20.53 26.43
CA THR A 99 -10.46 21.76 26.54
C THR A 99 -10.31 22.66 25.30
N PHE A 100 -9.14 22.71 24.66
CA PHE A 100 -8.98 23.41 23.38
C PHE A 100 -9.89 22.82 22.30
N LEU A 101 -9.82 21.50 22.09
CA LEU A 101 -10.63 20.81 21.09
C LEU A 101 -12.14 20.92 21.39
N ASP A 102 -12.55 20.70 22.64
CA ASP A 102 -13.94 20.82 23.08
C ASP A 102 -14.50 22.25 22.86
N SER A 103 -13.62 23.27 22.87
CA SER A 103 -13.98 24.66 22.55
C SER A 103 -13.96 25.02 21.05
N GLY A 104 -13.75 24.03 20.17
CA GLY A 104 -13.62 24.23 18.71
C GLY A 104 -12.27 24.77 18.25
N ARG A 105 -11.27 24.85 19.13
CA ARG A 105 -9.91 25.29 18.79
C ARG A 105 -9.05 24.11 18.37
N THR A 106 -8.19 24.31 17.37
CA THR A 106 -7.23 23.29 16.93
C THR A 106 -6.05 23.18 17.92
N LEU A 107 -5.33 22.05 17.90
CA LEU A 107 -4.17 21.79 18.77
C LEU A 107 -2.96 22.72 18.53
N GLY A 108 -2.96 23.55 17.47
CA GLY A 108 -1.80 24.38 17.13
C GLY A 108 -0.61 23.57 16.61
N SER A 109 0.59 24.17 16.61
CA SER A 109 1.83 23.47 16.25
C SER A 109 2.37 22.73 17.47
N PRO A 110 3.05 21.58 17.29
CA PRO A 110 3.71 20.91 18.40
C PRO A 110 4.89 21.72 18.93
N ASP A 111 5.16 21.58 20.22
CA ASP A 111 6.29 22.21 20.90
C ASP A 111 7.61 21.46 20.62
N GLY A 112 7.52 20.18 20.22
CA GLY A 112 8.69 19.36 19.92
C GLY A 112 8.35 18.09 19.13
N VAL A 113 9.40 17.41 18.70
CA VAL A 113 9.34 16.02 18.18
C VAL A 113 10.22 15.17 19.08
N LEU A 114 9.85 13.91 19.28
CA LEU A 114 10.58 12.94 20.09
C LEU A 114 10.93 11.69 19.27
N ILE A 115 12.06 11.06 19.60
CA ILE A 115 12.44 9.70 19.20
C ILE A 115 12.59 8.88 20.47
N ASN A 116 11.83 7.79 20.61
CA ASN A 116 11.76 6.95 21.81
C ASN A 116 11.59 7.77 23.10
N GLY A 117 10.70 8.77 23.06
CA GLY A 117 10.38 9.64 24.20
C GLY A 117 11.44 10.70 24.55
N LYS A 118 12.53 10.80 23.77
CA LYS A 118 13.63 11.75 24.00
C LYS A 118 13.66 12.81 22.90
N SER A 119 14.08 14.02 23.28
CA SER A 119 14.44 15.07 22.33
C SER A 119 15.94 15.32 22.40
N GLY A 120 16.64 15.21 21.27
CA GLY A 120 18.06 15.50 21.15
C GLY A 120 18.32 16.76 20.31
N LYS A 121 19.51 17.33 20.49
CA LYS A 121 20.02 18.48 19.73
C LYS A 121 21.33 18.14 19.05
N VAL A 122 21.56 18.66 17.86
CA VAL A 122 22.86 18.55 17.17
C VAL A 122 23.95 19.13 18.05
N GLY A 123 25.06 18.40 18.21
CA GLY A 123 26.17 18.76 19.11
C GLY A 123 25.86 18.65 20.61
N GLY A 124 24.64 18.25 21.01
CA GLY A 124 24.25 18.08 22.41
C GLY A 124 24.76 16.77 23.02
N PRO A 125 24.71 16.62 24.37
CA PRO A 125 25.11 15.42 25.09
C PRO A 125 24.04 14.31 24.94
N ASN A 126 23.87 13.82 23.72
CA ASN A 126 22.90 12.78 23.41
C ASN A 126 23.52 11.41 23.67
N VAL A 127 22.92 10.63 24.56
CA VAL A 127 23.29 9.22 24.74
C VAL A 127 22.85 8.44 23.49
N PRO A 128 23.72 7.57 22.93
CA PRO A 128 23.33 6.71 21.83
C PRO A 128 22.06 5.93 22.14
N LEU A 129 21.09 5.98 21.22
CA LEU A 129 19.87 5.16 21.27
C LEU A 129 20.17 3.72 20.89
N PHE A 130 21.09 3.53 19.94
CA PHE A 130 21.47 2.23 19.39
C PHE A 130 22.98 2.19 19.13
N THR A 131 23.57 1.01 19.25
CA THR A 131 24.98 0.74 18.92
C THR A 131 25.05 -0.33 17.85
N MET A 132 25.79 -0.06 16.77
CA MET A 132 25.94 -0.96 15.63
C MET A 132 27.37 -1.50 15.56
N LYS A 133 27.49 -2.77 15.20
CA LYS A 133 28.76 -3.39 14.79
C LYS A 133 29.05 -3.03 13.34
N PRO A 134 30.27 -2.57 13.00
CA PRO A 134 30.63 -2.28 11.61
C PRO A 134 30.36 -3.45 10.67
N GLY A 135 29.80 -3.16 9.49
CA GLY A 135 29.46 -4.13 8.44
C GLY A 135 28.19 -4.97 8.70
N LYS A 136 27.54 -4.85 9.85
CA LYS A 136 26.32 -5.60 10.19
C LYS A 136 25.06 -4.84 9.81
N THR A 137 23.98 -5.57 9.52
CA THR A 137 22.68 -5.02 9.13
C THR A 137 21.68 -5.14 10.26
N TYR A 138 20.92 -4.08 10.50
CA TYR A 138 19.97 -3.97 11.60
C TYR A 138 18.59 -3.63 11.08
N LYS A 139 17.55 -4.14 11.76
CA LYS A 139 16.16 -3.83 11.42
C LYS A 139 15.63 -2.74 12.35
N TYR A 140 15.18 -1.62 11.79
CA TYR A 140 14.53 -0.54 12.54
C TYR A 140 13.05 -0.50 12.19
N ARG A 141 12.18 -0.63 13.21
CA ARG A 141 10.72 -0.57 13.11
C ARG A 141 10.24 0.81 13.55
N ILE A 142 10.06 1.71 12.59
CA ILE A 142 9.69 3.11 12.80
C ILE A 142 8.18 3.25 12.82
N CYS A 143 7.61 3.66 13.95
CA CYS A 143 6.18 3.90 14.11
C CYS A 143 5.92 5.35 14.51
N ASN A 144 5.06 6.05 13.77
CA ASN A 144 4.60 7.38 14.18
C ASN A 144 3.43 7.25 15.17
N VAL A 145 3.76 7.38 16.45
CA VAL A 145 2.84 7.33 17.58
C VAL A 145 2.36 8.72 18.02
N GLY A 146 2.59 9.74 17.20
CA GLY A 146 2.08 11.10 17.38
C GLY A 146 0.58 11.23 17.20
N PHE A 147 0.12 12.48 17.09
CA PHE A 147 -1.31 12.82 17.11
C PHE A 147 -1.77 13.62 15.92
N LYS A 148 -0.91 14.52 15.44
CA LYS A 148 -1.26 15.46 14.38
C LYS A 148 -0.24 15.43 13.24
N SER A 149 1.03 15.35 13.58
CA SER A 149 2.09 15.65 12.62
C SER A 149 2.54 14.41 11.86
N THR A 150 2.59 14.52 10.54
CA THR A 150 3.41 13.61 9.73
C THR A 150 4.88 13.91 10.02
N LEU A 151 5.69 12.87 10.19
CA LEU A 151 7.10 13.01 10.51
C LEU A 151 7.95 12.38 9.41
N ASN A 152 8.92 13.12 8.90
CA ASN A 152 9.96 12.57 8.03
C ASN A 152 11.08 11.98 8.90
N PHE A 153 11.41 10.73 8.64
CA PHE A 153 12.49 10.00 9.30
C PHE A 153 13.63 9.73 8.32
N ARG A 154 14.87 9.88 8.78
CA ARG A 154 16.10 9.69 7.97
C ARG A 154 17.32 9.47 8.86
N ILE A 155 18.37 8.88 8.31
CA ILE A 155 19.61 8.59 9.03
C ILE A 155 20.78 9.21 8.27
N GLN A 156 21.62 9.99 8.96
CA GLN A 156 22.79 10.63 8.38
C GLN A 156 23.71 9.58 7.75
N GLY A 157 23.98 9.73 6.44
CA GLY A 157 24.91 8.87 5.71
C GLY A 157 24.45 7.44 5.44
N HIS A 158 23.19 7.08 5.75
CA HIS A 158 22.70 5.71 5.59
C HIS A 158 21.43 5.66 4.74
N LYS A 159 21.41 4.75 3.77
CA LYS A 159 20.18 4.36 3.07
C LYS A 159 19.36 3.43 3.96
N MET A 160 18.05 3.48 3.78
CA MET A 160 17.10 2.62 4.49
C MET A 160 16.39 1.73 3.49
N LYS A 161 16.65 0.41 3.55
CA LYS A 161 15.96 -0.55 2.71
C LYS A 161 14.60 -0.89 3.30
N LEU A 162 13.51 -0.41 2.72
CA LEU A 162 12.15 -0.67 3.21
C LEU A 162 11.77 -2.13 2.97
N VAL A 163 11.42 -2.87 4.03
CA VAL A 163 11.09 -4.31 3.96
C VAL A 163 9.70 -4.65 4.50
N GLU A 164 9.06 -3.71 5.19
CA GLU A 164 7.74 -3.89 5.81
C GLU A 164 6.99 -2.55 5.87
N MET A 165 5.71 -2.58 5.56
CA MET A 165 4.77 -1.45 5.70
C MET A 165 3.49 -1.97 6.36
N GLU A 166 3.15 -1.44 7.54
CA GLU A 166 1.90 -1.71 8.27
C GLU A 166 1.60 -3.19 8.54
N GLY A 167 2.65 -4.00 8.69
CA GLY A 167 2.51 -5.45 8.91
C GLY A 167 2.49 -6.28 7.63
N SER A 168 2.78 -5.69 6.47
CA SER A 168 2.92 -6.42 5.21
C SER A 168 4.32 -6.24 4.63
N HIS A 169 4.88 -7.33 4.08
CA HIS A 169 6.11 -7.24 3.32
C HIS A 169 5.89 -6.50 2.00
N VAL A 170 6.85 -5.66 1.63
CA VAL A 170 6.78 -4.84 0.42
C VAL A 170 7.87 -5.24 -0.58
N LEU A 171 7.73 -4.75 -1.82
CA LEU A 171 8.86 -4.73 -2.73
C LEU A 171 9.97 -3.84 -2.16
N GLN A 172 11.13 -4.44 -1.93
CA GLN A 172 12.24 -3.77 -1.26
C GLN A 172 12.85 -2.70 -2.14
N ASN A 173 12.94 -1.50 -1.61
CA ASN A 173 13.59 -0.36 -2.25
C ASN A 173 14.39 0.41 -1.20
N ASP A 174 15.48 1.05 -1.64
CA ASP A 174 16.32 1.88 -0.79
C ASP A 174 15.83 3.33 -0.79
N TYR A 175 15.71 3.90 0.40
CA TYR A 175 15.22 5.27 0.61
C TYR A 175 16.22 6.10 1.43
N ASP A 176 16.36 7.38 1.09
CA ASP A 176 17.10 8.35 1.91
C ASP A 176 16.29 8.85 3.11
N SER A 177 14.97 8.89 2.95
CA SER A 177 14.04 9.35 3.97
C SER A 177 12.65 8.74 3.77
N LEU A 178 11.86 8.71 4.84
CA LEU A 178 10.50 8.19 4.84
C LEU A 178 9.57 9.18 5.53
N ASP A 179 8.49 9.60 4.86
CA ASP A 179 7.39 10.30 5.51
C ASP A 179 6.50 9.25 6.19
N VAL A 180 6.44 9.28 7.52
CA VAL A 180 5.66 8.35 8.35
C VAL A 180 4.45 9.10 8.89
N HIS A 181 3.25 8.77 8.40
CA HIS A 181 2.01 9.39 8.85
C HIS A 181 1.59 8.84 10.22
N VAL A 182 0.80 9.62 10.96
CA VAL A 182 0.29 9.21 12.27
C VAL A 182 -0.48 7.89 12.15
N GLY A 183 -0.10 6.90 12.96
CA GLY A 183 -0.71 5.56 12.89
C GLY A 183 0.14 4.53 12.15
N GLN A 184 1.00 4.98 11.24
CA GLN A 184 1.76 4.08 10.38
C GLN A 184 3.02 3.53 11.07
N CYS A 185 3.39 2.33 10.65
CA CYS A 185 4.64 1.69 11.00
C CYS A 185 5.34 1.15 9.75
N PHE A 186 6.64 1.42 9.63
CA PHE A 186 7.51 0.85 8.61
C PHE A 186 8.63 0.06 9.27
N ALA A 187 9.14 -0.96 8.59
CA ALA A 187 10.42 -1.56 8.96
C ALA A 187 11.43 -1.43 7.83
N VAL A 188 12.63 -1.00 8.20
CA VAL A 188 13.76 -0.82 7.28
C VAL A 188 14.97 -1.61 7.74
N LEU A 189 15.77 -2.08 6.79
CA LEU A 189 17.11 -2.60 7.05
C LEU A 189 18.14 -1.50 6.81
N VAL A 190 19.09 -1.37 7.73
CA VAL A 190 20.17 -0.40 7.67
C VAL A 190 21.49 -1.12 7.95
N THR A 191 22.43 -1.02 7.00
CA THR A 191 23.76 -1.62 7.13
C THR A 191 24.73 -0.63 7.76
N ALA A 192 25.56 -1.08 8.69
CA ALA A 192 26.64 -0.29 9.27
C ALA A 192 27.85 -0.18 8.31
N ASP A 193 27.64 0.36 7.12
CA ASP A 193 28.62 0.38 6.02
C ASP A 193 29.46 1.67 5.94
N GLN A 194 29.24 2.61 6.85
CA GLN A 194 29.94 3.89 6.88
C GLN A 194 31.20 3.85 7.79
N THR A 195 32.02 4.89 7.73
CA THR A 195 33.18 5.04 8.63
C THR A 195 32.75 4.98 10.10
N ALA A 196 33.47 4.25 10.95
CA ALA A 196 33.09 4.07 12.35
C ALA A 196 33.06 5.40 13.14
N LYS A 197 31.86 5.93 13.39
CA LYS A 197 31.57 7.13 14.18
C LYS A 197 30.09 7.17 14.60
N ASN A 198 29.70 8.22 15.32
CA ASN A 198 28.31 8.50 15.61
C ASN A 198 27.60 9.08 14.38
N TYR A 199 26.32 8.78 14.26
CA TYR A 199 25.42 9.27 13.22
C TYR A 199 24.12 9.74 13.83
N TYR A 200 23.52 10.78 13.25
CA TYR A 200 22.20 11.24 13.67
C TYR A 200 21.08 10.50 12.94
N MET A 201 20.15 9.94 13.71
CA MET A 201 18.78 9.67 13.27
C MET A 201 17.99 10.95 13.42
N VAL A 202 17.29 11.39 12.38
CA VAL A 202 16.56 12.67 12.37
C VAL A 202 15.07 12.39 12.17
N ALA A 203 14.24 12.99 13.00
CA ALA A 203 12.81 13.05 12.80
C ALA A 203 12.38 14.52 12.74
N SER A 204 11.67 14.93 11.69
CA SER A 204 11.17 16.30 11.55
C SER A 204 9.74 16.38 11.04
N THR A 205 9.00 17.40 11.45
CA THR A 205 7.62 17.61 11.00
C THR A 205 7.58 17.92 9.51
N ARG A 206 6.59 17.34 8.83
CA ARG A 206 6.24 17.65 7.44
C ARG A 206 4.96 18.47 7.41
N PHE A 207 4.80 19.28 6.36
CA PHE A 207 3.56 20.02 6.07
C PHE A 207 3.15 21.07 7.12
N LEU A 208 4.10 21.52 7.95
CA LEU A 208 3.92 22.66 8.86
C LEU A 208 4.70 23.87 8.33
N LYS A 209 4.19 25.09 8.60
CA LYS A 209 4.86 26.34 8.22
C LYS A 209 6.29 26.45 8.77
N LYS A 210 6.53 25.88 9.95
CA LYS A 210 7.84 25.80 10.59
C LYS A 210 8.15 24.34 10.88
N GLU A 211 9.29 23.88 10.40
CA GLU A 211 9.81 22.57 10.74
C GLU A 211 10.19 22.53 12.22
N VAL A 212 9.76 21.46 12.90
CA VAL A 212 10.20 21.10 14.24
C VAL A 212 10.89 19.75 14.11
N SER A 213 12.12 19.66 14.61
CA SER A 213 12.95 18.47 14.44
C SER A 213 13.58 18.03 15.75
N THR A 214 13.97 16.76 15.80
CA THR A 214 14.80 16.20 16.85
C THR A 214 15.81 15.23 16.27
N VAL A 215 16.87 14.94 17.04
CA VAL A 215 17.88 13.95 16.67
C VAL A 215 18.02 12.87 17.75
N GLY A 216 18.26 11.64 17.31
CA GLY A 216 18.77 10.54 18.10
C GLY A 216 20.17 10.17 17.63
N VAL A 217 21.00 9.60 18.51
CA VAL A 217 22.35 9.16 18.14
C VAL A 217 22.37 7.65 17.91
N MET A 218 22.95 7.23 16.80
CA MET A 218 23.31 5.86 16.48
C MET A 218 24.84 5.78 16.48
N SER A 219 25.42 4.90 17.28
CA SER A 219 26.87 4.82 17.47
C SER A 219 27.43 3.56 16.83
N TYR A 220 28.62 3.62 16.25
CA TYR A 220 29.35 2.44 15.83
C TYR A 220 30.24 1.97 16.98
N GLU A 221 30.20 0.68 17.29
CA GLU A 221 31.01 0.07 18.35
C GLU A 221 32.50 0.36 18.13
N GLY A 222 33.19 0.70 19.23
CA GLY A 222 34.62 1.02 19.21
C GLY A 222 34.96 2.44 18.71
N SER A 223 33.96 3.27 18.38
CA SER A 223 34.19 4.67 17.99
C SER A 223 33.66 5.68 19.01
N ASN A 224 34.49 6.69 19.30
CA ASN A 224 34.11 7.86 20.11
C ASN A 224 33.97 9.13 19.26
N VAL A 225 34.03 9.01 17.94
CA VAL A 225 33.95 10.15 17.02
C VAL A 225 32.51 10.64 16.94
N GLN A 226 32.31 11.95 17.12
CA GLN A 226 30.98 12.56 17.08
C GLN A 226 30.40 12.63 15.67
N ALA A 227 29.06 12.72 15.61
CA ALA A 227 28.34 12.86 14.35
C ALA A 227 28.60 14.22 13.71
N SER A 228 28.53 14.29 12.38
CA SER A 228 28.61 15.57 11.67
C SER A 228 27.42 16.45 12.04
N SER A 229 27.63 17.75 12.17
CA SER A 229 26.55 18.71 12.42
C SER A 229 25.62 18.90 11.23
N GLU A 230 26.03 18.50 10.02
CA GLU A 230 25.22 18.61 8.82
C GLU A 230 24.18 17.47 8.76
N LEU A 231 22.91 17.82 8.93
CA LEU A 231 21.82 16.85 8.86
C LEU A 231 21.37 16.63 7.41
N PRO A 232 20.98 15.39 7.05
CA PRO A 232 20.24 15.19 5.80
C PRO A 232 18.98 16.06 5.81
N LYS A 233 18.63 16.63 4.66
CA LYS A 233 17.42 17.47 4.53
C LYS A 233 16.17 16.58 4.40
N ALA A 234 15.05 17.03 4.96
CA ALA A 234 13.77 16.43 4.64
C ALA A 234 13.43 16.68 3.14
N PRO A 235 12.56 15.87 2.53
CA PRO A 235 12.02 16.18 1.21
C PRO A 235 11.41 17.59 1.20
N VAL A 236 11.38 18.20 0.02
CA VAL A 236 10.83 19.54 -0.17
C VAL A 236 9.45 19.42 -0.81
N GLY A 237 8.52 20.31 -0.46
CA GLY A 237 7.17 20.35 -1.03
C GLY A 237 6.15 19.46 -0.31
N TRP A 238 4.92 19.54 -0.80
CA TRP A 238 3.74 18.84 -0.29
C TRP A 238 3.41 17.64 -1.19
N ALA A 239 2.47 16.78 -0.82
CA ALA A 239 2.14 15.58 -1.62
C ALA A 239 1.58 15.89 -3.03
N CYS A 240 1.00 17.08 -3.25
CA CYS A 240 0.50 17.51 -4.56
C CYS A 240 1.65 17.92 -5.49
N GLY A 241 1.45 17.73 -6.80
CA GLY A 241 2.46 18.10 -7.80
C GLY A 241 3.61 17.10 -7.97
N TYR A 242 3.60 15.99 -7.23
CA TYR A 242 4.66 14.97 -7.30
C TYR A 242 4.85 14.42 -8.72
N VAL A 243 3.75 14.11 -9.42
CA VAL A 243 3.79 13.53 -10.78
C VAL A 243 4.46 14.50 -11.76
N ILE A 244 3.95 15.74 -11.85
CA ILE A 244 4.48 16.73 -12.79
C ILE A 244 5.90 17.15 -12.44
N THR A 245 6.21 17.35 -11.17
CA THR A 245 7.56 17.72 -10.71
C THR A 245 8.56 16.61 -11.04
N SER A 246 8.21 15.35 -10.77
CA SER A 246 9.07 14.20 -11.09
C SER A 246 9.29 14.06 -12.59
N LEU A 247 8.23 14.25 -13.39
CA LEU A 247 8.33 14.20 -14.85
C LEU A 247 9.32 15.26 -15.38
N ILE A 248 9.24 16.50 -14.88
CA ILE A 248 10.17 17.57 -15.26
C ILE A 248 11.59 17.22 -14.83
N LEU A 249 11.80 16.77 -13.59
CA LEU A 249 13.14 16.41 -13.10
C LEU A 249 13.79 15.29 -13.90
N LEU A 250 13.01 14.32 -14.38
CA LEU A 250 13.49 13.20 -15.21
C LEU A 250 13.78 13.60 -16.66
N LEU A 251 12.98 14.50 -17.23
CA LEU A 251 13.05 14.85 -18.65
C LEU A 251 13.91 16.08 -18.93
N LYS A 252 14.00 17.05 -18.01
CA LYS A 252 14.73 18.32 -18.23
C LYS A 252 16.22 18.13 -18.53
N SER A 253 16.82 17.04 -18.07
CA SER A 253 18.22 16.69 -18.35
C SER A 253 18.42 15.96 -19.67
N LYS A 254 17.34 15.43 -20.27
CA LYS A 254 17.39 14.55 -21.45
C LYS A 254 16.83 15.20 -22.71
N LEU A 255 15.85 16.09 -22.57
CA LEU A 255 15.13 16.70 -23.69
C LEU A 255 15.13 18.23 -23.55
N PRO A 256 15.68 18.97 -24.53
CA PRO A 256 15.48 20.42 -24.58
C PRO A 256 14.05 20.75 -25.03
N ASN A 257 13.55 21.93 -24.63
CA ASN A 257 12.31 22.53 -25.15
C ASN A 257 11.01 21.73 -24.91
N VAL A 258 10.85 21.11 -23.74
CA VAL A 258 9.59 20.47 -23.35
C VAL A 258 8.67 21.47 -22.67
N HIS A 259 7.41 21.56 -23.11
CA HIS A 259 6.35 22.32 -22.42
C HIS A 259 5.66 21.42 -21.41
N TYR A 260 5.55 21.88 -20.16
CA TYR A 260 4.94 21.11 -19.07
C TYR A 260 3.66 21.78 -18.63
N LEU A 261 2.59 21.00 -18.56
CA LEU A 261 1.27 21.44 -18.12
C LEU A 261 0.70 20.44 -17.12
N ALA A 262 0.01 20.92 -16.10
CA ALA A 262 -0.76 20.08 -15.20
C ALA A 262 -2.13 20.71 -14.90
N THR A 263 -3.13 19.85 -14.80
CA THR A 263 -4.50 20.21 -14.46
C THR A 263 -4.91 19.59 -13.12
N ASP A 264 -5.71 20.32 -12.36
CA ASP A 264 -6.36 19.81 -11.14
C ASP A 264 -7.69 20.55 -10.96
N THR A 265 -8.73 19.87 -10.49
CA THR A 265 -10.02 20.52 -10.23
C THR A 265 -9.99 21.30 -8.91
N ASN A 266 -9.11 20.91 -7.99
CA ASN A 266 -9.02 21.50 -6.67
C ASN A 266 -8.04 22.69 -6.67
N PRO A 267 -8.50 23.92 -6.41
CA PRO A 267 -7.64 25.11 -6.43
C PRO A 267 -6.55 25.08 -5.36
N ILE A 268 -6.77 24.37 -4.24
CA ILE A 268 -5.74 24.18 -3.21
C ILE A 268 -4.64 23.26 -3.75
N ALA A 269 -4.98 22.17 -4.43
CA ALA A 269 -4.00 21.25 -5.01
C ALA A 269 -3.19 21.91 -6.14
N ALA A 270 -3.84 22.73 -6.97
CA ALA A 270 -3.18 23.55 -7.98
C ALA A 270 -2.16 24.52 -7.35
N ARG A 271 -2.56 25.30 -6.33
CA ARG A 271 -1.66 26.20 -5.60
C ARG A 271 -0.47 25.46 -4.98
N VAL A 272 -0.73 24.34 -4.31
CA VAL A 272 0.31 23.54 -3.65
C VAL A 272 1.25 22.88 -4.66
N THR A 273 0.76 22.55 -5.85
CA THR A 273 1.60 22.08 -6.97
C THR A 273 2.57 23.17 -7.41
N THR A 274 2.12 24.43 -7.52
CA THR A 274 3.01 25.58 -7.82
C THR A 274 4.11 25.73 -6.76
N GLU A 275 3.76 25.69 -5.48
CA GLU A 275 4.74 25.75 -4.38
C GLU A 275 5.75 24.59 -4.46
N THR A 276 5.29 23.39 -4.85
CA THR A 276 6.16 22.22 -5.00
C THR A 276 7.13 22.39 -6.18
N LEU A 277 6.69 22.95 -7.30
CA LEU A 277 7.56 23.27 -8.45
C LEU A 277 8.61 24.32 -8.11
N GLU A 278 8.21 25.41 -7.45
CA GLU A 278 9.10 26.48 -7.01
C GLU A 278 10.19 25.95 -6.08
N ALA A 279 9.80 25.10 -5.13
CA ALA A 279 10.72 24.56 -4.15
C ALA A 279 11.74 23.58 -4.75
N HIS A 280 11.50 23.07 -5.96
CA HIS A 280 12.44 22.26 -6.75
C HIS A 280 13.12 23.04 -7.88
N GLY A 281 12.87 24.35 -8.00
CA GLY A 281 13.43 25.19 -9.05
C GLY A 281 13.03 24.77 -10.47
N VAL A 282 11.81 24.25 -10.64
CA VAL A 282 11.26 23.84 -11.95
C VAL A 282 9.98 24.62 -12.25
N LYS A 283 9.53 24.58 -13.52
CA LYS A 283 8.36 25.33 -13.99
C LYS A 283 7.43 24.46 -14.83
N ALA A 284 6.13 24.66 -14.65
CA ALA A 284 5.05 24.12 -15.48
C ALA A 284 3.85 25.07 -15.42
N GLU A 285 3.00 25.04 -16.44
CA GLU A 285 1.71 25.73 -16.48
C GLU A 285 0.69 24.94 -15.65
N ILE A 286 0.15 25.54 -14.59
CA ILE A 286 -0.84 24.90 -13.71
C ILE A 286 -2.21 25.52 -13.97
N ILE A 287 -3.19 24.68 -14.30
CA ILE A 287 -4.52 25.13 -14.71
C ILE A 287 -5.57 24.44 -13.84
N CYS A 288 -6.35 25.24 -13.11
CA CYS A 288 -7.47 24.74 -12.33
C CYS A 288 -8.65 24.45 -13.27
N THR A 289 -8.93 23.19 -13.59
CA THR A 289 -9.98 22.80 -14.55
C THR A 289 -10.41 21.34 -14.35
N ASP A 290 -11.65 21.01 -14.72
CA ASP A 290 -12.12 19.61 -14.79
C ASP A 290 -11.47 18.91 -15.99
N ILE A 291 -10.62 17.93 -15.71
CA ILE A 291 -9.84 17.12 -16.65
C ILE A 291 -8.99 18.00 -17.60
N ALA A 292 -9.59 18.47 -18.69
CA ALA A 292 -8.98 19.35 -19.67
C ALA A 292 -10.02 20.23 -20.40
N SER A 293 -11.19 20.46 -19.81
CA SER A 293 -12.36 21.09 -20.47
C SER A 293 -12.07 22.43 -21.18
N CYS A 294 -11.12 23.23 -20.69
CA CYS A 294 -10.70 24.49 -21.33
C CYS A 294 -9.52 24.38 -22.31
N LEU A 295 -8.99 23.16 -22.51
CA LEU A 295 -7.77 22.89 -23.27
C LEU A 295 -7.98 21.95 -24.45
N GLU A 296 -9.14 21.29 -24.53
CA GLU A 296 -9.39 20.23 -25.51
C GLU A 296 -9.13 20.66 -26.96
N GLU A 297 -9.65 21.83 -27.35
CA GLU A 297 -9.44 22.36 -28.71
C GLU A 297 -8.01 22.83 -28.91
N ARG A 298 -7.42 23.50 -27.91
CA ARG A 298 -6.08 24.07 -27.98
C ARG A 298 -5.00 23.00 -28.09
N LEU A 299 -5.21 21.86 -27.43
CA LEU A 299 -4.23 20.79 -27.29
C LEU A 299 -4.55 19.55 -28.14
N ALA A 300 -5.61 19.58 -28.97
CA ALA A 300 -6.01 18.46 -29.80
C ALA A 300 -4.84 17.92 -30.64
N GLY A 301 -4.56 16.61 -30.53
CA GLY A 301 -3.49 15.93 -31.25
C GLY A 301 -2.06 16.41 -30.95
N SER A 302 -1.84 17.18 -29.88
CA SER A 302 -0.55 17.84 -29.60
C SER A 302 0.15 17.31 -28.34
N VAL A 303 -0.49 16.42 -27.57
CA VAL A 303 0.06 15.91 -26.31
C VAL A 303 0.88 14.64 -26.55
N ASP A 304 2.20 14.72 -26.38
CA ASP A 304 3.10 13.57 -26.55
C ASP A 304 3.13 12.64 -25.34
N VAL A 305 2.92 13.16 -24.13
CA VAL A 305 2.90 12.37 -22.89
C VAL A 305 1.81 12.90 -21.97
N MET A 306 0.91 12.02 -21.57
CA MET A 306 -0.13 12.29 -20.58
C MET A 306 -0.02 11.29 -19.43
N VAL A 307 0.10 11.78 -18.19
CA VAL A 307 0.19 10.94 -16.99
C VAL A 307 -0.94 11.34 -16.05
N VAL A 308 -1.80 10.39 -15.70
CA VAL A 308 -3.02 10.69 -14.94
C VAL A 308 -3.11 9.82 -13.69
N ASN A 309 -3.32 10.50 -12.57
CA ASN A 309 -3.67 9.95 -11.26
C ASN A 309 -5.10 10.40 -10.89
N PRO A 310 -6.15 9.81 -11.49
CA PRO A 310 -7.52 10.27 -11.29
C PRO A 310 -8.07 9.81 -9.93
N PRO A 311 -9.20 10.36 -9.47
CA PRO A 311 -9.99 9.74 -8.41
C PRO A 311 -10.43 8.34 -8.83
N TYR A 312 -9.87 7.31 -8.18
CA TYR A 312 -10.05 5.89 -8.56
C TYR A 312 -10.57 5.01 -7.42
N VAL A 313 -10.84 5.58 -6.25
CA VAL A 313 -11.31 4.81 -5.08
C VAL A 313 -12.82 4.56 -5.23
N PRO A 314 -13.30 3.32 -5.08
CA PRO A 314 -14.73 3.04 -5.05
C PRO A 314 -15.43 3.78 -3.91
N THR A 315 -16.39 4.63 -4.25
CA THR A 315 -17.20 5.44 -3.32
C THR A 315 -18.63 5.52 -3.83
N PRO A 316 -19.62 5.86 -3.00
CA PRO A 316 -20.96 6.18 -3.49
C PRO A 316 -20.90 7.27 -4.58
N GLU A 317 -21.78 7.16 -5.59
CA GLU A 317 -21.74 8.06 -6.76
C GLU A 317 -21.90 9.54 -6.39
N TYR A 318 -22.66 9.86 -5.34
CA TYR A 318 -22.86 11.24 -4.88
C TYR A 318 -21.59 11.91 -4.36
N GLU A 319 -20.54 11.15 -4.03
CA GLU A 319 -19.25 11.70 -3.58
C GLU A 319 -18.40 12.22 -4.75
N VAL A 320 -18.69 11.76 -5.97
CA VAL A 320 -17.93 12.13 -7.16
C VAL A 320 -18.16 13.61 -7.48
N GLY A 321 -17.06 14.37 -7.55
CA GLY A 321 -17.12 15.81 -7.83
C GLY A 321 -17.50 16.67 -6.62
N MET A 322 -17.66 16.09 -5.42
CA MET A 322 -17.82 16.90 -4.21
C MET A 322 -16.57 17.73 -3.93
N GLU A 323 -16.78 18.94 -3.41
CA GLU A 323 -15.70 19.84 -3.03
C GLU A 323 -14.86 19.29 -1.86
N GLY A 324 -13.67 19.87 -1.70
CA GLY A 324 -12.76 19.50 -0.63
C GLY A 324 -11.98 18.24 -0.96
N ILE A 325 -11.67 17.44 0.06
CA ILE A 325 -10.70 16.35 -0.07
C ILE A 325 -11.27 15.13 -0.83
N ALA A 326 -12.60 14.93 -0.83
CA ALA A 326 -13.23 13.81 -1.54
C ALA A 326 -12.93 13.81 -3.04
N SER A 327 -12.82 15.00 -3.65
CA SER A 327 -12.40 15.19 -5.04
C SER A 327 -11.05 14.54 -5.40
N SER A 328 -10.21 14.21 -4.42
CA SER A 328 -8.90 13.59 -4.66
C SER A 328 -8.93 12.08 -4.80
N TRP A 329 -9.99 11.40 -4.34
CA TRP A 329 -10.06 9.93 -4.35
C TRP A 329 -11.38 9.37 -4.90
N ALA A 330 -12.52 10.07 -4.73
CA ALA A 330 -13.85 9.55 -5.01
C ALA A 330 -14.05 9.30 -6.51
N GLY A 331 -14.07 8.02 -6.89
CA GLY A 331 -14.19 7.58 -8.27
C GLY A 331 -15.56 7.01 -8.63
N GLY A 332 -16.54 6.98 -7.72
CA GLY A 332 -17.86 6.40 -7.96
C GLY A 332 -17.90 4.90 -7.64
N GLU A 333 -19.02 4.23 -7.91
CA GLU A 333 -19.32 2.89 -7.34
C GLU A 333 -18.23 1.83 -7.64
N ASN A 334 -17.62 1.93 -8.81
CA ASN A 334 -16.50 1.09 -9.27
C ASN A 334 -15.17 1.86 -9.35
N GLY A 335 -15.13 3.09 -8.87
CA GLY A 335 -13.96 3.96 -8.91
C GLY A 335 -13.59 4.42 -10.33
N ARG A 336 -14.55 4.48 -11.27
CA ARG A 336 -14.30 4.80 -12.68
C ARG A 336 -15.03 6.01 -13.24
N SER A 337 -15.97 6.64 -12.52
CA SER A 337 -16.77 7.74 -13.05
C SER A 337 -15.92 8.88 -13.62
N VAL A 338 -14.78 9.20 -12.99
CA VAL A 338 -13.83 10.19 -13.53
C VAL A 338 -12.98 9.60 -14.66
N ILE A 339 -12.54 8.36 -14.53
CA ILE A 339 -11.73 7.66 -15.56
C ILE A 339 -12.50 7.59 -16.88
N ASP A 340 -13.75 7.13 -16.86
CA ASP A 340 -14.56 6.90 -18.05
C ASP A 340 -14.91 8.23 -18.76
N ARG A 341 -15.11 9.34 -18.02
CA ARG A 341 -15.25 10.69 -18.60
C ARG A 341 -13.96 11.20 -19.26
N MET A 342 -12.80 10.77 -18.76
CA MET A 342 -11.50 11.23 -19.25
C MET A 342 -11.03 10.48 -20.50
N LEU A 343 -11.36 9.19 -20.68
CA LEU A 343 -10.87 8.42 -21.85
C LEU A 343 -11.18 9.06 -23.22
N PRO A 344 -12.38 9.63 -23.48
CA PRO A 344 -12.64 10.36 -24.72
C PRO A 344 -11.78 11.62 -24.88
N VAL A 345 -11.46 12.30 -23.78
CA VAL A 345 -10.61 13.50 -23.77
C VAL A 345 -9.17 13.12 -24.12
N VAL A 346 -8.67 12.02 -23.57
CA VAL A 346 -7.33 11.47 -23.89
C VAL A 346 -7.19 11.21 -25.39
N ASP A 347 -8.19 10.58 -26.00
CA ASP A 347 -8.23 10.27 -27.43
C ASP A 347 -8.17 11.54 -28.30
N ARG A 348 -8.79 12.65 -27.86
CA ARG A 348 -8.70 13.94 -28.56
C ARG A 348 -7.34 14.61 -28.39
N LEU A 349 -6.74 14.53 -27.21
CA LEU A 349 -5.54 15.29 -26.85
C LEU A 349 -4.24 14.67 -27.34
N LEU A 350 -4.12 13.34 -27.30
CA LEU A 350 -2.86 12.66 -27.61
C LEU A 350 -2.46 12.83 -29.08
N SER A 351 -1.17 13.11 -29.29
CA SER A 351 -0.55 13.08 -30.61
C SER A 351 -0.50 11.66 -31.17
N GLU A 352 -0.25 11.51 -32.48
CA GLU A 352 -0.12 10.20 -33.14
C GLU A 352 0.95 9.31 -32.51
N LYS A 353 1.99 9.91 -31.93
CA LYS A 353 3.08 9.20 -31.23
C LYS A 353 2.95 9.27 -29.71
N GLY A 354 1.83 9.81 -29.23
CA GLY A 354 1.62 10.12 -27.83
C GLY A 354 1.45 8.89 -26.95
N TRP A 355 1.88 9.01 -25.70
CA TRP A 355 1.73 7.97 -24.68
C TRP A 355 0.85 8.45 -23.53
N PHE A 356 -0.08 7.60 -23.12
CA PHE A 356 -0.92 7.84 -21.95
C PHE A 356 -0.66 6.81 -20.85
N TYR A 357 -0.47 7.29 -19.62
CA TYR A 357 -0.21 6.49 -18.44
C TYR A 357 -1.32 6.70 -17.42
N LEU A 358 -1.89 5.60 -16.92
CA LEU A 358 -3.03 5.60 -16.01
C LEU A 358 -2.77 4.67 -14.83
N VAL A 359 -2.97 5.16 -13.61
CA VAL A 359 -3.06 4.32 -12.42
C VAL A 359 -4.47 3.82 -12.21
N THR A 360 -4.60 2.56 -11.81
CA THR A 360 -5.88 1.89 -11.54
C THR A 360 -5.74 0.93 -10.37
N LEU A 361 -6.83 0.71 -9.64
CA LEU A 361 -7.02 -0.41 -8.71
C LEU A 361 -7.61 -1.62 -9.44
N THR A 362 -7.48 -2.80 -8.82
CA THR A 362 -8.19 -4.01 -9.28
C THR A 362 -9.71 -3.81 -9.33
N SER A 363 -10.28 -3.03 -8.42
CA SER A 363 -11.71 -2.68 -8.38
C SER A 363 -12.16 -1.79 -9.54
N ASN A 364 -11.23 -1.15 -10.26
CA ASN A 364 -11.55 -0.33 -11.43
C ASN A 364 -11.64 -1.14 -12.73
N TYR A 365 -11.62 -2.47 -12.64
CA TYR A 365 -11.68 -3.37 -13.81
C TYR A 365 -10.72 -2.97 -14.95
N PRO A 366 -9.39 -2.96 -14.73
CA PRO A 366 -8.41 -2.47 -15.70
C PRO A 366 -8.54 -3.09 -17.10
N SER A 367 -8.97 -4.35 -17.21
CA SER A 367 -9.23 -5.02 -18.48
C SER A 367 -10.34 -4.36 -19.31
N GLU A 368 -11.37 -3.83 -18.66
CA GLU A 368 -12.46 -3.12 -19.35
C GLU A 368 -12.02 -1.75 -19.84
N ILE A 369 -11.22 -1.03 -19.04
CA ILE A 369 -10.58 0.22 -19.46
C ILE A 369 -9.70 -0.03 -20.70
N CYS A 370 -8.92 -1.12 -20.69
CA CYS A 370 -8.10 -1.52 -21.83
C CYS A 370 -8.95 -1.80 -23.09
N LEU A 371 -10.08 -2.51 -22.94
CA LEU A 371 -11.02 -2.75 -24.03
C LEU A 371 -11.62 -1.44 -24.58
N MET A 372 -12.01 -0.50 -23.70
CA MET A 372 -12.55 0.80 -24.12
C MET A 372 -11.54 1.61 -24.93
N MET A 373 -10.28 1.62 -24.50
CA MET A 373 -9.19 2.28 -25.23
C MET A 373 -8.88 1.56 -26.55
N ARG A 374 -8.91 0.22 -26.58
CA ARG A 374 -8.69 -0.53 -27.82
C ARG A 374 -9.74 -0.26 -28.89
N LYS A 375 -11.01 -0.10 -28.48
CA LYS A 375 -12.09 0.34 -29.38
C LYS A 375 -11.87 1.74 -29.99
N ARG A 376 -10.93 2.51 -29.43
CA ARG A 376 -10.50 3.84 -29.92
C ARG A 376 -9.16 3.80 -30.67
N GLY A 377 -8.67 2.61 -31.02
CA GLY A 377 -7.41 2.45 -31.76
C GLY A 377 -6.14 2.48 -30.89
N PHE A 378 -6.26 2.25 -29.58
CA PHE A 378 -5.09 2.19 -28.69
C PHE A 378 -4.67 0.77 -28.37
N ALA A 379 -3.37 0.51 -28.50
CA ALA A 379 -2.72 -0.61 -27.84
C ALA A 379 -2.44 -0.28 -26.37
N TRP A 380 -2.21 -1.31 -25.56
CA TRP A 380 -1.97 -1.15 -24.13
C TRP A 380 -0.94 -2.15 -23.58
N ARG A 381 -0.35 -1.83 -22.43
CA ARG A 381 0.46 -2.77 -21.63
C ARG A 381 0.47 -2.41 -20.16
N ILE A 382 0.66 -3.39 -19.30
CA ILE A 382 0.92 -3.20 -17.87
C ILE A 382 2.41 -2.89 -17.67
N LEU A 383 2.72 -1.79 -16.98
CA LEU A 383 4.10 -1.39 -16.71
C LEU A 383 4.58 -1.80 -15.33
N VAL A 384 3.74 -1.57 -14.32
CA VAL A 384 4.07 -1.78 -12.91
C VAL A 384 2.81 -2.23 -12.20
N GLN A 385 2.97 -3.19 -11.30
CA GLN A 385 1.95 -3.59 -10.36
C GLN A 385 2.54 -3.58 -8.95
N ARG A 386 1.79 -3.02 -8.00
CA ARG A 386 2.10 -3.09 -6.57
C ARG A 386 0.87 -3.57 -5.82
N SER A 387 1.08 -4.42 -4.83
CA SER A 387 0.00 -4.92 -3.99
C SER A 387 0.38 -4.76 -2.53
N THR A 388 -0.55 -4.22 -1.75
CA THR A 388 -0.59 -4.29 -0.29
C THR A 388 -1.66 -5.30 0.13
N GLU A 389 -1.88 -5.50 1.43
CA GLU A 389 -3.02 -6.31 1.90
C GLU A 389 -4.38 -5.74 1.47
N GLU A 390 -4.46 -4.41 1.33
CA GLU A 390 -5.70 -3.67 1.14
C GLU A 390 -5.92 -3.27 -0.32
N GLU A 391 -4.84 -3.01 -1.08
CA GLU A 391 -4.92 -2.45 -2.43
C GLU A 391 -4.01 -3.17 -3.41
N ASN A 392 -4.44 -3.18 -4.68
CA ASN A 392 -3.62 -3.66 -5.79
C ASN A 392 -3.68 -2.65 -6.93
N LEU A 393 -2.59 -1.90 -7.04
CA LEU A 393 -2.40 -0.81 -7.98
C LEU A 393 -1.68 -1.29 -9.23
N VAL A 394 -2.16 -0.86 -10.38
CA VAL A 394 -1.63 -1.17 -11.71
C VAL A 394 -1.43 0.12 -12.49
N ILE A 395 -0.24 0.28 -13.08
CA ILE A 395 0.06 1.34 -14.05
C ILE A 395 -0.12 0.78 -15.46
N LEU A 396 -1.11 1.30 -16.17
CA LEU A 396 -1.38 1.00 -17.58
C LEU A 396 -0.69 2.05 -18.46
N LYS A 397 -0.12 1.60 -19.58
CA LYS A 397 0.34 2.46 -20.67
C LYS A 397 -0.49 2.20 -21.92
N PHE A 398 -0.86 3.28 -22.61
CA PHE A 398 -1.58 3.29 -23.88
C PHE A 398 -0.80 4.07 -24.95
N TRP A 399 -0.95 3.68 -26.21
CA TRP A 399 -0.42 4.37 -27.40
C TRP A 399 -1.27 4.03 -28.63
N ARG A 400 -1.30 4.87 -29.66
CA ARG A 400 -2.01 4.55 -30.92
C ARG A 400 -1.32 3.39 -31.63
N ASP A 401 -2.11 2.39 -32.02
CA ASP A 401 -1.62 1.24 -32.79
C ASP A 401 -1.83 1.51 -34.27
N GLY A 402 -0.76 1.40 -35.07
CA GLY A 402 -0.79 1.72 -36.50
C GLY A 402 -1.20 0.57 -37.41
N ASP A 403 -1.35 -0.63 -36.86
CA ASP A 403 -1.62 -1.86 -37.61
C ASP A 403 -3.10 -2.28 -37.50
N GLU A 404 -3.94 -1.90 -38.47
CA GLU A 404 -5.38 -2.22 -38.51
C GLU A 404 -5.68 -3.74 -38.45
N GLU A 405 -4.78 -4.59 -38.96
CA GLU A 405 -4.94 -6.07 -38.93
C GLU A 405 -4.87 -6.68 -37.51
N SER A 406 -4.27 -5.98 -36.52
CA SER A 406 -4.18 -6.44 -35.13
C SER A 406 -5.47 -6.12 -34.32
N LEU A 407 -6.26 -5.15 -34.78
CA LEU A 407 -7.46 -4.65 -34.10
C LEU A 407 -8.69 -5.55 -34.32
N GLU A 408 -8.78 -6.23 -35.46
CA GLU A 408 -9.93 -7.09 -35.78
C GLU A 408 -9.89 -8.48 -35.12
N LYS A 409 -8.69 -9.01 -34.78
CA LYS A 409 -8.55 -10.36 -34.20
C LYS A 409 -8.99 -10.49 -32.73
N GLU A 410 -9.18 -9.40 -32.00
CA GLU A 410 -9.39 -9.41 -30.53
C GLU A 410 -10.48 -8.45 -30.04
N THR A 411 -11.61 -8.36 -30.73
CA THR A 411 -12.75 -7.52 -30.30
C THR A 411 -13.71 -8.20 -29.32
N SER A 412 -13.55 -9.51 -29.04
CA SER A 412 -14.38 -10.18 -28.04
C SER A 412 -13.87 -9.91 -26.61
N THR A 413 -14.78 -9.49 -25.72
CA THR A 413 -14.54 -9.23 -24.30
C THR A 413 -13.79 -10.38 -23.62
N ALA A 414 -14.15 -11.64 -23.93
CA ALA A 414 -13.52 -12.82 -23.35
C ALA A 414 -12.04 -13.00 -23.78
N SER A 415 -11.70 -12.66 -25.03
CA SER A 415 -10.32 -12.76 -25.53
C SER A 415 -9.41 -11.74 -24.86
N LEU A 416 -9.86 -10.48 -24.76
CA LEU A 416 -9.10 -9.40 -24.12
C LEU A 416 -8.93 -9.61 -22.61
N VAL A 417 -9.95 -10.11 -21.91
CA VAL A 417 -9.81 -10.46 -20.48
C VAL A 417 -8.80 -11.60 -20.30
N SER A 418 -8.78 -12.57 -21.20
CA SER A 418 -7.79 -13.64 -21.23
C SER A 418 -6.38 -13.10 -21.52
N GLU A 419 -6.24 -12.22 -22.50
CA GLU A 419 -4.99 -11.55 -22.88
C GLU A 419 -4.46 -10.70 -21.72
N PHE A 420 -5.31 -9.90 -21.07
CA PHE A 420 -4.98 -9.14 -19.87
C PHE A 420 -4.51 -10.04 -18.74
N SER A 421 -5.23 -11.13 -18.48
CA SER A 421 -4.85 -12.11 -17.46
C SER A 421 -3.51 -12.78 -17.77
N ARG A 422 -3.25 -13.10 -19.04
CA ARG A 422 -1.98 -13.66 -19.52
C ARG A 422 -0.85 -12.64 -19.42
N SER A 423 -1.07 -11.39 -19.82
CA SER A 423 -0.08 -10.31 -19.71
C SER A 423 0.25 -10.03 -18.25
N LEU A 424 -0.73 -10.04 -17.35
CA LEU A 424 -0.55 -9.90 -15.91
C LEU A 424 0.30 -11.06 -15.36
N THR A 425 -0.02 -12.29 -15.75
CA THR A 425 0.71 -13.49 -15.31
C THR A 425 2.14 -13.48 -15.82
N SER A 426 2.34 -13.20 -17.11
CA SER A 426 3.66 -13.09 -17.75
C SER A 426 4.50 -11.97 -17.15
N PHE A 427 3.90 -10.81 -16.86
CA PHE A 427 4.58 -9.72 -16.16
C PHE A 427 5.01 -10.13 -14.75
N MET A 428 4.14 -10.80 -13.99
CA MET A 428 4.48 -11.33 -12.67
C MET A 428 5.60 -12.37 -12.72
N GLU A 429 5.62 -13.25 -13.74
CA GLU A 429 6.69 -14.21 -13.97
C GLU A 429 8.00 -13.54 -14.38
N LYS A 430 7.95 -12.52 -15.24
CA LYS A 430 9.13 -11.74 -15.65
C LYS A 430 9.72 -10.98 -14.46
N GLN A 431 8.89 -10.35 -13.63
CA GLN A 431 9.32 -9.73 -12.38
C GLN A 431 9.94 -10.74 -11.42
N ARG A 432 9.44 -11.99 -11.36
CA ARG A 432 10.06 -13.08 -10.59
C ARG A 432 11.40 -13.53 -11.18
N ARG A 433 11.53 -13.62 -12.50
CA ARG A 433 12.78 -14.00 -13.18
C ARG A 433 13.85 -12.93 -13.11
N GLU A 434 13.50 -11.65 -13.24
CA GLU A 434 14.41 -10.51 -13.04
C GLU A 434 14.88 -10.45 -11.57
N ARG A 435 14.02 -10.83 -10.61
CA ARG A 435 14.40 -11.04 -9.20
C ARG A 435 15.32 -12.24 -9.00
N GLN A 436 15.08 -13.35 -9.69
CA GLN A 436 15.96 -14.52 -9.63
C GLN A 436 17.31 -14.24 -10.30
N MET A 437 17.42 -13.41 -11.34
CA MET A 437 18.72 -13.04 -11.94
C MET A 437 19.58 -12.16 -11.02
N THR A 438 18.98 -11.36 -10.12
CA THR A 438 19.71 -10.70 -9.02
C THR A 438 20.12 -11.65 -7.89
N ASP A 439 19.60 -12.88 -7.90
CA ASP A 439 19.84 -13.94 -6.89
C ASP A 439 20.41 -15.23 -7.52
N GLN A 440 20.85 -15.19 -8.79
CA GLN A 440 21.38 -16.35 -9.51
C GLN A 440 22.87 -16.55 -9.20
N GLY A 441 23.15 -16.76 -7.91
CA GLY A 441 24.04 -17.83 -7.51
C GLY A 441 23.17 -18.86 -6.83
N LEU A 442 23.03 -20.06 -7.43
CA LEU A 442 22.33 -21.25 -6.92
C LEU A 442 20.90 -21.45 -7.44
N GLU A 443 20.78 -22.11 -8.59
CA GLU A 443 19.79 -23.19 -8.69
C GLU A 443 20.31 -24.27 -9.65
N GLY A 444 20.63 -25.42 -9.06
CA GLY A 444 20.86 -26.70 -9.71
C GLY A 444 20.48 -27.77 -8.69
N SER A 445 19.67 -28.73 -9.13
CA SER A 445 19.11 -29.83 -8.33
C SER A 445 20.13 -30.45 -7.38
N ASN A 446 20.08 -30.06 -6.10
CA ASN A 446 20.97 -30.58 -5.07
C ASN A 446 20.26 -31.60 -4.18
N PRO A 447 21.00 -32.56 -3.60
CA PRO A 447 20.48 -33.50 -2.62
C PRO A 447 19.94 -32.74 -1.40
N VAL A 448 18.93 -33.31 -0.73
CA VAL A 448 18.37 -32.76 0.51
C VAL A 448 19.50 -32.53 1.52
N ASP A 449 19.67 -31.28 1.97
CA ASP A 449 20.69 -30.93 2.95
C ASP A 449 20.33 -31.49 4.34
N LEU A 450 21.10 -32.48 4.78
CA LEU A 450 20.92 -33.17 6.06
C LEU A 450 21.37 -32.32 7.26
N ALA A 451 22.05 -31.18 7.04
CA ALA A 451 22.36 -30.24 8.10
C ALA A 451 21.14 -29.36 8.48
N GLU A 452 20.30 -29.00 7.51
CA GLU A 452 19.06 -28.25 7.75
C GLU A 452 17.83 -29.14 8.01
N HIS A 453 17.83 -30.35 7.44
CA HIS A 453 16.82 -31.38 7.69
C HIS A 453 17.47 -32.65 8.23
N PRO A 454 17.82 -32.71 9.53
CA PRO A 454 18.56 -33.83 10.14
C PRO A 454 17.88 -35.20 10.00
N SER A 455 16.56 -35.21 9.79
CA SER A 455 15.77 -36.42 9.57
C SER A 455 15.72 -36.87 8.11
N GLY A 456 16.22 -36.07 7.16
CA GLY A 456 16.09 -36.29 5.71
C GLY A 456 14.67 -36.12 5.16
N ILE A 457 13.70 -35.69 5.99
CA ILE A 457 12.29 -35.58 5.63
C ILE A 457 11.97 -34.13 5.26
N VAL A 458 11.68 -33.89 3.98
CA VAL A 458 11.23 -32.57 3.48
C VAL A 458 9.70 -32.58 3.33
N PRO A 459 8.96 -31.71 4.05
CA PRO A 459 7.51 -31.64 3.91
C PRO A 459 7.14 -31.06 2.55
N THR A 460 6.60 -31.90 1.66
CA THR A 460 6.05 -31.46 0.39
C THR A 460 4.61 -31.04 0.55
N LEU A 461 4.26 -29.83 0.08
CA LEU A 461 2.89 -29.38 0.06
C LEU A 461 2.08 -30.14 -1.01
N GLN A 462 1.25 -31.09 -0.57
CA GLN A 462 0.47 -31.94 -1.47
C GLN A 462 -0.89 -31.33 -1.82
N ASN A 463 -1.53 -30.63 -0.88
CA ASN A 463 -2.85 -30.05 -1.06
C ASN A 463 -3.12 -28.90 -0.08
N ILE A 464 -3.89 -27.91 -0.54
CA ILE A 464 -4.45 -26.83 0.28
C ILE A 464 -5.97 -26.92 0.21
N VAL A 465 -6.57 -26.84 1.39
CA VAL A 465 -8.02 -26.75 1.58
C VAL A 465 -8.35 -25.38 2.15
N SER A 466 -9.19 -24.61 1.47
CA SER A 466 -9.62 -23.28 1.91
C SER A 466 -11.13 -23.20 2.05
N THR A 467 -11.60 -22.57 3.13
CA THR A 467 -13.01 -22.31 3.38
C THR A 467 -13.33 -20.85 3.12
N VAL A 468 -14.44 -20.60 2.42
CA VAL A 468 -14.93 -19.29 1.99
C VAL A 468 -16.36 -19.13 2.49
N ASN A 469 -16.74 -17.92 2.87
CA ASN A 469 -18.12 -17.57 3.20
C ASN A 469 -18.62 -16.52 2.20
N LEU A 470 -19.71 -16.82 1.49
CA LEU A 470 -20.33 -15.94 0.50
C LEU A 470 -21.39 -15.02 1.12
N ASP A 471 -21.70 -15.20 2.41
CA ASP A 471 -22.61 -14.37 3.20
C ASP A 471 -24.04 -14.25 2.65
N CYS A 472 -24.46 -15.23 1.85
CA CYS A 472 -25.81 -15.33 1.31
C CYS A 472 -26.31 -16.79 1.34
N LYS A 473 -27.63 -16.96 1.32
CA LYS A 473 -28.25 -18.29 1.15
C LYS A 473 -28.23 -18.67 -0.31
N LEU A 474 -27.94 -19.94 -0.59
CA LEU A 474 -27.80 -20.45 -1.95
C LEU A 474 -28.85 -21.53 -2.24
N ASP A 475 -29.55 -21.39 -3.36
CA ASP A 475 -30.37 -22.47 -3.92
C ASP A 475 -29.47 -23.45 -4.70
N LEU A 476 -29.10 -24.54 -4.01
CA LEU A 476 -28.24 -25.57 -4.55
C LEU A 476 -28.85 -26.32 -5.76
N LYS A 477 -30.19 -26.41 -5.85
CA LYS A 477 -30.85 -27.06 -7.00
C LYS A 477 -30.74 -26.18 -8.23
N ALA A 478 -30.99 -24.88 -8.08
CA ALA A 478 -30.87 -23.90 -9.16
C ALA A 478 -29.43 -23.83 -9.69
N ILE A 479 -28.44 -23.77 -8.78
CA ILE A 479 -27.02 -23.77 -9.14
C ILE A 479 -26.65 -25.03 -9.93
N ALA A 480 -27.08 -26.21 -9.48
CA ALA A 480 -26.75 -27.47 -10.15
C ALA A 480 -27.40 -27.64 -11.52
N LEU A 481 -28.59 -27.05 -11.73
CA LEU A 481 -29.29 -27.07 -13.02
C LEU A 481 -28.62 -26.16 -14.06
N GLN A 482 -28.03 -25.05 -13.62
CA GLN A 482 -27.50 -24.01 -14.52
C GLN A 482 -25.98 -24.12 -14.76
N ALA A 483 -25.22 -24.62 -13.77
CA ALA A 483 -23.77 -24.76 -13.89
C ALA A 483 -23.38 -26.09 -14.55
N ARG A 484 -22.79 -26.02 -15.75
CA ARG A 484 -22.37 -27.19 -16.55
C ARG A 484 -21.32 -28.09 -15.89
N ASN A 485 -20.62 -27.59 -14.89
CA ASN A 485 -19.54 -28.27 -14.16
C ASN A 485 -19.90 -28.54 -12.68
N ALA A 486 -21.19 -28.62 -12.37
CA ALA A 486 -21.72 -28.89 -11.05
C ALA A 486 -22.39 -30.27 -10.95
N GLU A 487 -22.09 -31.01 -9.88
CA GLU A 487 -22.74 -32.26 -9.51
C GLU A 487 -23.50 -32.06 -8.19
N TYR A 488 -24.78 -32.43 -8.14
CA TYR A 488 -25.59 -32.33 -6.92
C TYR A 488 -26.51 -33.53 -6.75
N ASN A 489 -26.35 -34.24 -5.63
CA ASN A 489 -27.25 -35.31 -5.21
C ASN A 489 -27.51 -35.18 -3.70
N PRO A 490 -28.60 -34.53 -3.29
CA PRO A 490 -28.88 -34.25 -1.87
C PRO A 490 -29.10 -35.50 -1.03
N LYS A 491 -29.44 -36.65 -1.65
CA LYS A 491 -29.54 -37.94 -0.93
C LYS A 491 -28.16 -38.51 -0.57
N ARG A 492 -27.11 -38.11 -1.30
CA ARG A 492 -25.73 -38.58 -1.11
C ARG A 492 -24.87 -37.59 -0.32
N PHE A 493 -24.99 -36.29 -0.62
CA PHE A 493 -24.19 -35.26 0.02
C PHE A 493 -24.86 -33.89 -0.08
N ALA A 494 -24.91 -33.15 1.03
CA ALA A 494 -25.67 -31.90 1.17
C ALA A 494 -24.95 -30.65 0.62
N ALA A 495 -24.17 -30.80 -0.45
CA ALA A 495 -23.44 -29.72 -1.10
C ALA A 495 -23.35 -29.93 -2.61
N VAL A 496 -23.32 -28.84 -3.38
CA VAL A 496 -23.00 -28.88 -4.81
C VAL A 496 -21.49 -29.04 -4.94
N ILE A 497 -21.06 -29.99 -5.77
CA ILE A 497 -19.66 -30.24 -6.08
C ILE A 497 -19.36 -29.59 -7.42
N MET A 498 -18.49 -28.59 -7.45
CA MET A 498 -18.09 -27.91 -8.67
C MET A 498 -16.60 -28.14 -8.95
N ARG A 499 -16.26 -28.56 -10.17
CA ARG A 499 -14.86 -28.84 -10.56
C ARG A 499 -14.32 -27.74 -11.46
N ILE A 500 -13.12 -27.28 -11.15
CA ILE A 500 -12.36 -26.28 -11.92
C ILE A 500 -11.16 -26.99 -12.53
N ARG A 501 -10.94 -26.79 -13.83
CA ARG A 501 -9.79 -27.37 -14.55
C ARG A 501 -8.50 -26.60 -14.28
N GLU A 502 -8.58 -25.26 -14.26
CA GLU A 502 -7.43 -24.37 -14.07
C GLU A 502 -7.75 -23.26 -13.05
N PRO A 503 -7.20 -23.32 -11.81
CA PRO A 503 -6.35 -24.40 -11.31
C PRO A 503 -7.17 -25.68 -11.07
N LYS A 504 -6.54 -26.85 -11.09
CA LYS A 504 -7.22 -28.15 -10.92
C LYS A 504 -7.72 -28.30 -9.47
N THR A 505 -8.96 -27.91 -9.21
CA THR A 505 -9.54 -27.87 -7.86
C THR A 505 -11.00 -28.29 -7.85
N THR A 506 -11.49 -28.72 -6.68
CA THR A 506 -12.90 -29.04 -6.43
C THR A 506 -13.44 -28.12 -5.34
N ALA A 507 -14.60 -27.50 -5.58
CA ALA A 507 -15.31 -26.68 -4.62
C ALA A 507 -16.58 -27.41 -4.15
N LEU A 508 -16.81 -27.42 -2.84
CA LEU A 508 -18.01 -27.95 -2.19
C LEU A 508 -18.82 -26.75 -1.69
N ILE A 509 -20.02 -26.55 -2.22
CA ILE A 509 -20.83 -25.35 -2.00
C ILE A 509 -22.08 -25.74 -1.19
N PHE A 510 -22.28 -25.10 -0.04
CA PHE A 510 -23.36 -25.38 0.89
C PHE A 510 -24.48 -24.34 0.78
N ALA A 511 -25.72 -24.73 1.08
CA ALA A 511 -26.89 -23.84 1.07
C ALA A 511 -26.75 -22.64 2.04
N SER A 512 -25.84 -22.74 3.01
CA SER A 512 -25.50 -21.69 3.96
C SER A 512 -24.62 -20.56 3.41
N GLY A 513 -24.15 -20.67 2.16
CA GLY A 513 -23.16 -19.74 1.59
C GLY A 513 -21.72 -20.09 1.93
N LYS A 514 -21.49 -21.13 2.75
CA LYS A 514 -20.14 -21.68 2.95
C LYS A 514 -19.69 -22.44 1.71
N MET A 515 -18.42 -22.31 1.38
CA MET A 515 -17.77 -23.05 0.29
C MET A 515 -16.41 -23.57 0.75
N VAL A 516 -16.09 -24.82 0.40
CA VAL A 516 -14.79 -25.44 0.68
C VAL A 516 -14.10 -25.77 -0.64
N CYS A 517 -12.95 -25.16 -0.91
CA CYS A 517 -12.11 -25.47 -2.07
C CYS A 517 -10.97 -26.38 -1.66
N THR A 518 -10.69 -27.41 -2.46
CA THR A 518 -9.62 -28.40 -2.24
C THR A 518 -8.97 -28.79 -3.58
N GLY A 519 -7.74 -29.28 -3.54
CA GLY A 519 -6.97 -29.71 -4.71
C GLY A 519 -5.90 -28.72 -5.15
N ALA A 520 -5.79 -27.57 -4.48
CA ALA A 520 -4.81 -26.54 -4.83
C ALA A 520 -3.41 -26.92 -4.31
N LYS A 521 -2.37 -26.72 -5.14
CA LYS A 521 -0.96 -26.94 -4.76
C LYS A 521 -0.27 -25.66 -4.28
N SER A 522 -1.00 -24.58 -4.09
CA SER A 522 -0.50 -23.33 -3.54
C SER A 522 -1.66 -22.47 -3.05
N GLU A 523 -1.40 -21.57 -2.11
CA GLU A 523 -2.43 -20.72 -1.52
C GLU A 523 -3.03 -19.80 -2.59
N TYR A 524 -2.18 -19.32 -3.50
CA TYR A 524 -2.57 -18.54 -4.67
C TYR A 524 -3.61 -19.29 -5.53
N PHE A 525 -3.36 -20.55 -5.87
CA PHE A 525 -4.31 -21.35 -6.65
C PHE A 525 -5.61 -21.61 -5.88
N SER A 526 -5.55 -21.75 -4.56
CA SER A 526 -6.75 -21.89 -3.71
C SER A 526 -7.61 -20.62 -3.74
N LYS A 527 -6.99 -19.44 -3.62
CA LYS A 527 -7.66 -18.13 -3.72
C LYS A 527 -8.25 -17.89 -5.11
N MET A 528 -7.52 -18.23 -6.16
CA MET A 528 -8.00 -18.11 -7.54
C MET A 528 -9.19 -19.03 -7.83
N ALA A 529 -9.13 -20.28 -7.37
CA ALA A 529 -10.25 -21.23 -7.47
C ALA A 529 -11.51 -20.71 -6.77
N ALA A 530 -11.37 -20.24 -5.53
CA ALA A 530 -12.45 -19.66 -4.75
C ALA A 530 -13.13 -18.49 -5.48
N ARG A 531 -12.36 -17.56 -6.03
CA ARG A 531 -12.89 -16.41 -6.78
C ARG A 531 -13.62 -16.82 -8.04
N LYS A 532 -13.09 -17.79 -8.80
CA LYS A 532 -13.76 -18.30 -10.01
C LYS A 532 -15.12 -18.92 -9.69
N VAL A 533 -15.23 -19.70 -8.61
CA VAL A 533 -16.51 -20.30 -8.20
C VAL A 533 -17.47 -19.24 -7.69
N ALA A 534 -17.00 -18.27 -6.88
CA ALA A 534 -17.83 -17.17 -6.43
C ALA A 534 -18.39 -16.36 -7.61
N PHE A 535 -17.57 -16.06 -8.62
CA PHE A 535 -17.99 -15.36 -9.83
C PHE A 535 -19.06 -16.15 -10.61
N VAL A 536 -18.85 -17.44 -10.82
CA VAL A 536 -19.82 -18.33 -11.48
C VAL A 536 -21.16 -18.31 -10.72
N LEU A 537 -21.13 -18.38 -9.39
CA LEU A 537 -22.34 -18.30 -8.56
C LEU A 537 -23.04 -16.94 -8.69
N LEU A 538 -22.30 -15.82 -8.72
CA LEU A 538 -22.86 -14.47 -8.88
C LEU A 538 -23.55 -14.26 -10.24
N THR A 539 -23.04 -14.86 -11.32
CA THR A 539 -23.71 -14.83 -12.63
C THR A 539 -25.07 -15.52 -12.64
N TYR A 540 -25.31 -16.48 -11.73
CA TYR A 540 -26.59 -17.20 -11.63
C TYR A 540 -27.53 -16.61 -10.57
N LEU A 541 -27.00 -15.89 -9.59
CA LEU A 541 -27.80 -15.20 -8.56
C LEU A 541 -28.50 -13.93 -9.08
N HIS A 542 -28.01 -13.32 -10.16
CA HIS A 542 -28.64 -12.15 -10.79
C HIS A 542 -30.04 -12.42 -11.37
N TYR A 543 -30.44 -13.70 -11.52
CA TYR A 543 -31.76 -14.06 -12.05
C TYR A 543 -32.87 -14.21 -10.99
N ILE A 544 -32.56 -14.04 -9.69
CA ILE A 544 -33.53 -14.27 -8.58
C ILE A 544 -33.71 -13.03 -7.67
N MET A 545 -32.99 -11.94 -7.90
CA MET A 545 -33.15 -10.68 -7.14
C MET A 545 -34.12 -9.65 -7.80
N LEU A 546 -35.00 -10.11 -8.69
CA LEU A 546 -36.17 -9.37 -9.18
C LEU A 546 -37.45 -10.14 -8.80
N CYS A 547 -37.81 -10.09 -7.52
CA CYS A 547 -39.17 -10.26 -6.97
C CYS A 547 -39.19 -9.60 -5.58
#